data_AF-A0A7X9S2F0-F1
#
_entry.id   AF-A0A7X9S2F0-F1
#
_cell.length_a   1.000
_cell.length_b   1.000
_cell.length_c   1.000
_cell.angle_alpha   90.00
_cell.angle_beta   90.00
_cell.angle_gamma   90.00
#
_symmetry.space_group_name_H-M   'P 1'
#
loop_
_entity.id
_entity.type
_entity.pdbx_description
1 polymer ?
#
loop_
_entity_poly.entity_id
_entity_poly.type
_entity_poly.pdbx_seq_one_letter_code
_entity_poly.pdbx_strand_id
1 'polypeptide(L)'
;EARFGRIREQEASYFKKNVADQLDKRVGHVYKKAFMQVVEADMISKGMLGGDNWASWKTDEQMHVGTKLLELLIEGTGLVEMTKNKMADGSDDVTSMQMVQLAPAFVELLSKRAGALAGISPMHQPCVVPPKPWVGTVGGGYWSVGRRPLALVRTHSKKALRRYDYVHMPEVYKAVNLAQNTPWKVNKKVLAVVNEIVNWKHCPVGDVPAIEREELPPRPDDIDTNEVARKAWRKEAAAVYRKDKARQSRRLSMEFMVAQANKFANHKAIWFPYNMDWRGRVYAVSMFNPQGNDMTKGMLTLAKGKPIGLDGFYWLKIHGAN
;
A
#
# COMPACT_ATOMS: atom_id res chain seq x y z
N GLU A 1 -15.63 2.29 13.90
CA GLU A 1 -15.99 3.28 14.93
C GLU A 1 -17.19 4.10 14.48
N ALA A 2 -17.32 5.40 14.81
CA ALA A 2 -18.46 6.29 14.53
C ALA A 2 -19.82 5.56 14.33
N ARG A 3 -20.21 5.30 13.07
CA ARG A 3 -21.45 4.62 12.68
C ARG A 3 -21.84 3.38 13.49
N PHE A 4 -20.88 2.49 13.78
CA PHE A 4 -21.15 1.23 14.48
C PHE A 4 -20.77 1.28 15.96
N GLY A 5 -20.01 2.30 16.38
CA GLY A 5 -19.72 2.58 17.79
C GLY A 5 -21.00 2.92 18.56
N ARG A 6 -21.93 3.66 17.93
CA ARG A 6 -23.23 4.00 18.52
C ARG A 6 -23.99 2.77 19.06
N ILE A 7 -23.90 1.62 18.38
CA ILE A 7 -24.58 0.38 18.80
C ILE A 7 -23.95 -0.19 20.08
N ARG A 8 -22.64 -0.03 20.27
CA ARG A 8 -21.91 -0.42 21.50
C ARG A 8 -22.19 0.54 22.65
N GLU A 9 -22.43 1.82 22.36
CA GLU A 9 -22.49 2.89 23.36
C GLU A 9 -23.92 3.22 23.81
N GLN A 10 -24.85 3.40 22.86
CA GLN A 10 -26.26 3.73 23.14
C GLN A 10 -27.05 2.50 23.62
N GLU A 11 -26.72 1.32 23.07
CA GLU A 11 -27.42 0.05 23.33
C GLU A 11 -26.48 -1.01 23.94
N ALA A 12 -25.64 -0.57 24.89
CA ALA A 12 -24.54 -1.38 25.45
C ALA A 12 -24.98 -2.75 26.02
N SER A 13 -26.15 -2.82 26.65
CA SER A 13 -26.71 -4.06 27.19
C SER A 13 -27.13 -5.05 26.08
N TYR A 14 -27.77 -4.55 25.02
CA TYR A 14 -28.11 -5.34 23.84
C TYR A 14 -26.85 -5.78 23.08
N PHE A 15 -25.88 -4.87 22.93
CA PHE A 15 -24.61 -5.17 22.29
C PHE A 15 -23.86 -6.29 23.01
N LYS A 16 -23.68 -6.19 24.34
CA LYS A 16 -23.02 -7.24 25.13
C LYS A 16 -23.75 -8.58 25.03
N LYS A 17 -25.09 -8.59 25.15
CA LYS A 17 -25.89 -9.83 25.18
C LYS A 17 -26.00 -10.53 23.82
N ASN A 18 -26.15 -9.78 22.73
CA ASN A 18 -26.57 -10.32 21.44
C ASN A 18 -25.54 -10.12 20.31
N VAL A 19 -24.64 -9.13 20.44
CA VAL A 19 -23.77 -8.67 19.35
C VAL A 19 -22.30 -9.03 19.60
N ALA A 20 -21.78 -8.84 20.81
CA ALA A 20 -20.36 -8.96 21.16
C ALA A 20 -19.78 -10.35 20.85
N ASP A 21 -20.30 -11.41 21.47
CA ASP A 21 -19.85 -12.79 21.24
C ASP A 21 -19.92 -13.21 19.76
N GLN A 22 -20.94 -12.73 19.04
CA GLN A 22 -21.03 -13.00 17.61
C GLN A 22 -20.04 -12.15 16.80
N LEU A 23 -19.78 -10.91 17.21
CA LEU A 23 -18.83 -10.01 16.58
C LEU A 23 -17.41 -10.56 16.70
N ASP A 24 -17.07 -11.20 17.82
CA ASP A 24 -15.75 -11.79 18.06
C ASP A 24 -15.55 -13.15 17.38
N LYS A 25 -16.64 -13.91 17.17
CA LYS A 25 -16.65 -15.05 16.23
C LYS A 25 -16.36 -14.65 14.76
N ARG A 26 -16.32 -13.34 14.42
CA ARG A 26 -16.11 -12.83 13.05
C ARG A 26 -14.73 -12.21 12.85
N VAL A 27 -13.88 -12.91 12.09
CA VAL A 27 -12.46 -12.54 11.88
C VAL A 27 -12.28 -11.53 10.73
N GLY A 28 -12.16 -10.25 11.09
CA GLY A 28 -11.76 -9.15 10.20
C GLY A 28 -12.76 -8.00 10.13
N HIS A 29 -12.22 -6.77 10.07
CA HIS A 29 -12.93 -5.49 10.16
C HIS A 29 -14.24 -5.38 9.34
N VAL A 30 -14.33 -5.97 8.16
CA VAL A 30 -15.55 -5.92 7.31
C VAL A 30 -16.51 -7.11 7.49
N TYR A 31 -16.13 -8.25 8.09
CA TYR A 31 -17.14 -9.21 8.58
C TYR A 31 -17.80 -8.59 9.81
N LYS A 32 -16.97 -7.99 10.68
CA LYS A 32 -17.42 -7.14 11.77
C LYS A 32 -18.32 -6.01 11.22
N LYS A 33 -17.89 -5.26 10.19
CA LYS A 33 -18.72 -4.20 9.56
C LYS A 33 -20.01 -4.72 8.94
N ALA A 34 -19.98 -5.77 8.13
CA ALA A 34 -21.15 -6.30 7.42
C ALA A 34 -22.17 -6.90 8.40
N PHE A 35 -21.70 -7.62 9.43
CA PHE A 35 -22.55 -8.02 10.54
C PHE A 35 -23.12 -6.80 11.27
N MET A 36 -22.29 -5.80 11.61
CA MET A 36 -22.80 -4.58 12.24
C MET A 36 -23.76 -3.80 11.34
N GLN A 37 -23.71 -3.94 10.01
CA GLN A 37 -24.71 -3.40 9.07
C GLN A 37 -26.02 -4.20 9.09
N VAL A 38 -25.96 -5.54 9.24
CA VAL A 38 -27.15 -6.38 9.41
C VAL A 38 -27.79 -6.14 10.78
N VAL A 39 -26.99 -6.05 11.84
CA VAL A 39 -27.43 -5.68 13.20
C VAL A 39 -28.03 -4.28 13.21
N GLU A 40 -27.39 -3.30 12.55
CA GLU A 40 -27.96 -1.95 12.41
C GLU A 40 -29.31 -1.97 11.71
N ALA A 41 -29.47 -2.73 10.63
CA ALA A 41 -30.75 -2.85 9.91
C ALA A 41 -31.84 -3.55 10.74
N ASP A 42 -31.50 -4.63 11.46
CA ASP A 42 -32.39 -5.36 12.37
C ASP A 42 -32.79 -4.52 13.60
N MET A 43 -31.86 -3.76 14.18
CA MET A 43 -32.16 -2.86 15.29
C MET A 43 -32.98 -1.65 14.85
N ILE A 44 -32.78 -1.13 13.63
CA ILE A 44 -33.65 -0.10 13.04
C ILE A 44 -35.06 -0.66 12.82
N SER A 45 -35.22 -1.88 12.28
CA SER A 45 -36.55 -2.47 12.06
C SER A 45 -37.31 -2.76 13.37
N LYS A 46 -36.60 -2.98 14.48
CA LYS A 46 -37.14 -3.13 15.84
C LYS A 46 -37.33 -1.80 16.59
N GLY A 47 -37.07 -0.65 15.94
CA GLY A 47 -37.19 0.68 16.56
C GLY A 47 -36.09 1.03 17.59
N MET A 48 -35.09 0.16 17.78
CA MET A 48 -34.08 0.26 18.85
C MET A 48 -32.99 1.32 18.60
N LEU A 49 -32.95 1.93 17.40
CA LEU A 49 -31.95 2.95 17.03
C LEU A 49 -32.59 4.28 16.59
N GLY A 50 -33.78 4.60 17.11
CA GLY A 50 -34.45 5.89 16.89
C GLY A 50 -34.94 6.16 15.46
N GLY A 51 -34.90 5.15 14.58
CA GLY A 51 -35.35 5.24 13.18
C GLY A 51 -34.31 5.79 12.17
N ASP A 52 -33.27 6.49 12.63
CA ASP A 52 -32.35 7.19 11.74
C ASP A 52 -31.29 6.29 11.07
N ASN A 53 -31.38 6.24 9.74
CA ASN A 53 -30.38 5.66 8.86
C ASN A 53 -29.09 6.49 8.87
N TRP A 54 -27.96 5.88 9.22
CA TRP A 54 -26.69 6.61 9.29
C TRP A 54 -26.24 7.16 7.92
N ALA A 55 -26.27 8.48 7.78
CA ALA A 55 -25.85 9.20 6.59
C ALA A 55 -24.38 8.89 6.22
N SER A 56 -24.12 8.68 4.93
CA SER A 56 -22.73 8.54 4.46
C SER A 56 -22.08 9.92 4.44
N TRP A 57 -20.91 10.04 5.07
CA TRP A 57 -20.18 11.31 5.12
C TRP A 57 -19.91 11.86 3.72
N LYS A 58 -20.15 13.16 3.54
CA LYS A 58 -19.75 13.95 2.38
C LYS A 58 -18.23 13.98 2.25
N THR A 59 -17.72 14.39 1.09
CA THR A 59 -16.27 14.52 0.86
C THR A 59 -15.65 15.47 1.88
N ASP A 60 -16.29 16.61 2.14
CA ASP A 60 -15.75 17.66 3.02
C ASP A 60 -15.66 17.18 4.49
N GLU A 61 -16.64 16.41 4.94
CA GLU A 61 -16.63 15.77 6.28
C GLU A 61 -15.50 14.73 6.39
N GLN A 62 -15.26 13.94 5.34
CA GLN A 62 -14.12 13.02 5.28
C GLN A 62 -12.78 13.77 5.29
N MET A 63 -12.70 14.92 4.61
CA MET A 63 -11.52 15.78 4.60
C MET A 63 -11.26 16.40 5.98
N HIS A 64 -12.27 17.00 6.63
CA HIS A 64 -12.12 17.59 7.97
C HIS A 64 -11.62 16.57 9.00
N VAL A 65 -12.21 15.36 9.02
CA VAL A 65 -11.77 14.29 9.94
C VAL A 65 -10.37 13.79 9.57
N GLY A 66 -10.03 13.67 8.28
CA GLY A 66 -8.69 13.33 7.83
C GLY A 66 -7.64 14.35 8.28
N THR A 67 -7.94 15.65 8.15
CA THR A 67 -7.08 16.75 8.59
C THR A 67 -6.88 16.74 10.10
N LYS A 68 -7.95 16.61 10.91
CA LYS A 68 -7.80 16.59 12.37
C LYS A 68 -7.07 15.34 12.89
N LEU A 69 -7.21 14.19 12.22
CA LEU A 69 -6.41 13.00 12.55
C LEU A 69 -4.92 13.16 12.18
N LEU A 70 -4.61 13.89 11.10
CA LEU A 70 -3.24 14.26 10.76
C LEU A 70 -2.64 15.24 11.78
N GLU A 71 -3.41 16.26 12.19
CA GLU A 71 -3.03 17.22 13.23
C GLU A 71 -2.70 16.51 14.55
N LEU A 72 -3.58 15.64 15.04
CA LEU A 72 -3.35 14.84 16.25
C LEU A 72 -2.14 13.88 16.12
N LEU A 73 -1.85 13.38 14.92
CA LEU A 73 -0.66 12.55 14.67
C LEU A 73 0.62 13.40 14.76
N ILE A 74 0.61 14.61 14.21
CA ILE A 74 1.72 15.56 14.29
C ILE A 74 1.97 15.95 15.76
N GLU A 75 0.93 16.42 16.46
CA GLU A 75 0.98 16.84 17.86
C GLU A 75 1.41 15.70 18.80
N GLY A 76 0.82 14.51 18.64
CA GLY A 76 1.03 13.40 19.57
C GLY A 76 2.30 12.58 19.34
N THR A 77 2.95 12.68 18.17
CA THR A 77 4.10 11.80 17.83
C THR A 77 5.25 12.47 17.09
N GLY A 78 5.03 13.60 16.42
CA GLY A 78 6.02 14.19 15.51
C GLY A 78 6.42 13.28 14.34
N LEU A 79 5.64 12.23 14.00
CA LEU A 79 5.98 11.27 12.94
C LEU A 79 6.09 11.92 11.56
N VAL A 80 5.22 12.91 11.29
CA VAL A 80 5.13 13.65 10.04
C VAL A 80 5.11 15.15 10.30
N GLU A 81 5.46 15.92 9.28
CA GLU A 81 5.44 17.39 9.29
C GLU A 81 4.69 17.94 8.06
N MET A 82 4.09 19.13 8.21
CA MET A 82 3.39 19.82 7.13
C MET A 82 4.28 20.90 6.52
N THR A 83 4.58 20.76 5.24
CA THR A 83 5.47 21.65 4.50
C THR A 83 4.73 22.39 3.39
N LYS A 84 4.98 23.71 3.23
CA LYS A 84 4.48 24.48 2.10
C LYS A 84 5.51 24.43 0.97
N ASN A 85 5.18 23.76 -0.13
CA ASN A 85 6.02 23.73 -1.32
C ASN A 85 5.44 24.63 -2.40
N LYS A 86 6.28 25.48 -3.00
CA LYS A 86 5.95 26.21 -4.21
C LYS A 86 6.14 25.26 -5.39
N MET A 87 5.07 24.95 -6.12
CA MET A 87 5.22 24.36 -7.45
C MET A 87 5.61 25.48 -8.42
N ALA A 88 6.65 25.25 -9.21
CA ALA A 88 6.91 26.04 -10.40
C ALA A 88 6.30 25.26 -11.56
N ASP A 89 5.06 25.59 -11.93
CA ASP A 89 4.33 24.94 -13.02
C ASP A 89 4.55 25.63 -14.39
N GLY A 90 5.33 26.71 -14.41
CA GLY A 90 5.62 27.50 -15.61
C GLY A 90 4.66 28.67 -15.83
N SER A 91 3.65 28.83 -14.97
CA SER A 91 2.85 30.05 -14.87
C SER A 91 3.40 30.99 -13.78
N ASP A 92 3.03 32.27 -13.84
CA ASP A 92 3.33 33.24 -12.78
C ASP A 92 2.47 33.03 -11.51
N ASP A 93 1.39 32.23 -11.61
CA ASP A 93 0.55 31.88 -10.47
C ASP A 93 1.19 30.75 -9.64
N VAL A 94 1.95 31.17 -8.62
CA VAL A 94 2.61 30.26 -7.68
C VAL A 94 1.58 29.53 -6.82
N THR A 95 1.04 28.43 -7.34
CA THR A 95 0.13 27.54 -6.62
C THR A 95 0.88 26.87 -5.46
N SER A 96 0.71 27.39 -4.25
CA SER A 96 1.35 26.84 -3.05
C SER A 96 0.63 25.58 -2.58
N MET A 97 1.31 24.43 -2.63
CA MET A 97 0.75 23.16 -2.18
C MET A 97 1.28 22.79 -0.79
N GLN A 98 0.37 22.47 0.13
CA GLN A 98 0.74 21.83 1.39
C GLN A 98 1.03 20.34 1.14
N MET A 99 2.15 19.84 1.65
CA MET A 99 2.52 18.43 1.59
C MET A 99 2.97 17.90 2.94
N VAL A 100 2.43 16.73 3.31
CA VAL A 100 2.91 15.90 4.42
C VAL A 100 4.27 15.31 4.02
N GLN A 101 5.26 15.40 4.91
CA GLN A 101 6.56 14.73 4.81
C GLN A 101 6.82 13.93 6.08
N LEU A 102 7.68 12.91 6.02
CA LEU A 102 8.10 12.19 7.22
C LEU A 102 9.15 13.02 7.95
N ALA A 103 9.04 13.16 9.27
CA ALA A 103 9.97 14.00 10.02
C ALA A 103 11.41 13.42 9.98
N PRO A 104 12.47 14.26 9.92
CA PRO A 104 13.85 13.80 9.69
C PRO A 104 14.34 12.70 10.64
N ALA A 105 13.99 12.76 11.92
CA ALA A 105 14.35 11.73 12.91
C ALA A 105 13.81 10.33 12.55
N PHE A 106 12.59 10.25 11.99
CA PHE A 106 12.00 9.00 11.55
C PHE A 106 12.56 8.53 10.20
N VAL A 107 12.95 9.46 9.30
CA VAL A 107 13.70 9.13 8.08
C VAL A 107 15.04 8.47 8.41
N GLU A 108 15.78 9.01 9.38
CA GLU A 108 17.02 8.40 9.86
C GLU A 108 16.78 7.04 10.51
N LEU A 109 15.76 6.91 11.36
CA LEU A 109 15.45 5.65 12.04
C LEU A 109 15.08 4.54 11.04
N LEU A 110 14.30 4.86 10.00
CA LEU A 110 14.01 3.94 8.88
C LEU A 110 15.26 3.54 8.10
N SER A 111 16.23 4.44 7.97
CA SER A 111 17.45 4.21 7.18
C SER A 111 18.53 3.45 7.97
N LYS A 112 18.53 3.56 9.30
CA LYS A 112 19.55 2.99 10.21
C LYS A 112 19.12 1.68 10.88
N ARG A 113 17.81 1.46 11.12
CA ARG A 113 17.32 0.31 11.89
C ARG A 113 16.67 -0.74 10.98
N ALA A 114 17.36 -1.88 10.83
CA ALA A 114 16.77 -3.07 10.19
C ALA A 114 15.43 -3.43 10.84
N GLY A 115 14.37 -3.51 10.03
CA GLY A 115 13.03 -3.82 10.53
C GLY A 115 12.36 -2.68 11.30
N ALA A 116 12.71 -1.40 11.06
CA ALA A 116 12.00 -0.24 11.62
C ALA A 116 10.47 -0.26 11.40
N LEU A 117 10.00 -0.94 10.34
CA LEU A 117 8.58 -1.15 10.02
C LEU A 117 8.00 -2.44 10.61
N ALA A 118 8.66 -3.08 11.59
CA ALA A 118 8.14 -4.27 12.26
C ALA A 118 6.76 -3.97 12.89
N GLY A 119 5.74 -4.72 12.45
CA GLY A 119 4.33 -4.50 12.82
C GLY A 119 3.55 -3.62 11.83
N ILE A 120 4.20 -2.74 11.07
CA ILE A 120 3.55 -1.90 10.05
C ILE A 120 3.49 -2.67 8.72
N SER A 121 2.32 -3.24 8.43
CA SER A 121 2.07 -3.98 7.19
C SER A 121 1.37 -3.11 6.13
N PRO A 122 1.70 -3.25 4.82
CA PRO A 122 0.93 -2.64 3.75
C PRO A 122 -0.54 -3.08 3.80
N MET A 123 -1.45 -2.17 3.42
CA MET A 123 -2.90 -2.39 3.46
C MET A 123 -3.34 -3.67 2.71
N HIS A 124 -2.60 -4.07 1.68
CA HIS A 124 -2.86 -5.27 0.87
C HIS A 124 -1.60 -6.15 0.84
N GLN A 125 -1.71 -7.34 1.44
CA GLN A 125 -0.65 -8.34 1.55
C GLN A 125 -0.94 -9.56 0.63
N PRO A 126 0.06 -10.40 0.34
CA PRO A 126 -0.15 -11.71 -0.29
C PRO A 126 -1.12 -12.60 0.52
N CYS A 127 -1.72 -13.57 -0.14
CA CYS A 127 -2.51 -14.63 0.48
C CYS A 127 -1.62 -15.85 0.82
N VAL A 128 -1.88 -16.51 1.94
CA VAL A 128 -1.19 -17.76 2.35
C VAL A 128 -1.95 -19.03 1.91
N VAL A 129 -3.04 -18.84 1.18
CA VAL A 129 -3.89 -19.84 0.52
C VAL A 129 -4.24 -19.32 -0.89
N PRO A 130 -4.65 -20.18 -1.84
CA PRO A 130 -5.10 -19.74 -3.16
C PRO A 130 -6.16 -18.64 -3.06
N PRO A 131 -6.14 -17.57 -3.89
CA PRO A 131 -7.07 -16.45 -3.76
C PRO A 131 -8.51 -16.87 -4.11
N LYS A 132 -9.50 -16.17 -3.55
CA LYS A 132 -10.91 -16.41 -3.84
C LYS A 132 -11.20 -16.17 -5.33
N PRO A 133 -11.79 -17.13 -6.07
CA PRO A 133 -12.15 -16.93 -7.47
C PRO A 133 -13.04 -15.72 -7.70
N TRP A 134 -12.80 -15.01 -8.79
CA TRP A 134 -13.70 -14.02 -9.35
C TRP A 134 -14.85 -14.72 -10.06
N VAL A 135 -16.06 -14.44 -9.59
CA VAL A 135 -17.35 -14.94 -10.12
C VAL A 135 -18.30 -13.78 -10.49
N GLY A 136 -17.85 -12.53 -10.35
CA GLY A 136 -18.62 -11.31 -10.56
C GLY A 136 -17.74 -10.07 -10.42
N THR A 137 -18.32 -8.88 -10.54
CA THR A 137 -17.60 -7.59 -10.57
C THR A 137 -16.93 -7.18 -9.25
N VAL A 138 -17.34 -7.78 -8.13
CA VAL A 138 -16.84 -7.46 -6.78
C VAL A 138 -16.65 -8.71 -5.92
N GLY A 139 -15.72 -8.63 -4.96
CA GLY A 139 -15.61 -9.61 -3.87
C GLY A 139 -14.80 -10.88 -4.19
N GLY A 140 -14.01 -10.88 -5.26
CA GLY A 140 -12.95 -11.87 -5.51
C GLY A 140 -11.61 -11.51 -4.88
N GLY A 141 -10.60 -12.36 -5.12
CA GLY A 141 -9.23 -12.22 -4.62
C GLY A 141 -9.08 -12.58 -3.15
N TYR A 142 -9.56 -11.74 -2.23
CA TYR A 142 -9.42 -11.99 -0.79
C TYR A 142 -10.61 -12.74 -0.19
N TRP A 143 -10.31 -13.78 0.59
CA TRP A 143 -11.30 -14.60 1.30
C TRP A 143 -12.03 -13.86 2.40
N SER A 144 -11.29 -13.06 3.17
CA SER A 144 -11.90 -12.30 4.24
C SER A 144 -12.88 -11.31 3.62
N VAL A 145 -14.18 -11.46 3.88
CA VAL A 145 -15.17 -10.37 3.65
C VAL A 145 -14.98 -9.26 4.70
N GLY A 146 -13.73 -9.08 5.14
CA GLY A 146 -13.24 -8.38 6.32
C GLY A 146 -12.20 -7.25 6.16
N ARG A 147 -11.80 -6.67 5.03
CA ARG A 147 -12.13 -6.89 3.62
C ARG A 147 -13.20 -5.94 3.06
N ARG A 148 -12.90 -4.64 2.84
CA ARG A 148 -13.63 -3.87 1.80
C ARG A 148 -13.45 -4.70 0.52
N PRO A 149 -14.54 -5.17 -0.14
CA PRO A 149 -14.39 -6.08 -1.26
C PRO A 149 -13.61 -5.39 -2.38
N LEU A 150 -12.75 -6.16 -3.04
CA LEU A 150 -12.09 -5.70 -4.25
C LEU A 150 -13.13 -5.54 -5.37
N ALA A 151 -12.93 -4.56 -6.24
CA ALA A 151 -13.56 -4.53 -7.55
C ALA A 151 -12.64 -5.22 -8.56
N LEU A 152 -13.24 -5.99 -9.48
CA LEU A 152 -12.55 -6.64 -10.59
C LEU A 152 -11.92 -5.59 -11.51
N VAL A 153 -12.62 -4.49 -11.75
CA VAL A 153 -12.19 -3.35 -12.57
C VAL A 153 -12.03 -2.12 -11.69
N ARG A 154 -10.86 -1.47 -11.74
CA ARG A 154 -10.60 -0.18 -11.08
C ARG A 154 -11.22 0.95 -11.89
N THR A 155 -12.35 1.49 -11.43
CA THR A 155 -13.09 2.58 -12.09
C THR A 155 -13.15 3.85 -11.24
N HIS A 156 -13.29 5.03 -11.87
CA HIS A 156 -13.43 6.31 -11.17
C HIS A 156 -14.74 6.46 -10.36
N SER A 157 -15.79 5.68 -10.66
CA SER A 157 -17.08 5.78 -9.98
C SER A 157 -17.79 4.43 -9.83
N LYS A 158 -18.67 4.31 -8.81
CA LYS A 158 -19.54 3.14 -8.64
C LYS A 158 -20.45 2.91 -9.85
N LYS A 159 -20.97 3.99 -10.47
CA LYS A 159 -21.81 3.92 -11.67
C LYS A 159 -21.06 3.28 -12.85
N ALA A 160 -19.78 3.60 -13.03
CA ALA A 160 -18.95 3.00 -14.07
C ALA A 160 -18.68 1.50 -13.81
N LEU A 161 -18.46 1.08 -12.56
CA LEU A 161 -18.30 -0.34 -12.22
C LEU A 161 -19.58 -1.16 -12.50
N ARG A 162 -20.76 -0.62 -12.16
CA ARG A 162 -22.05 -1.31 -12.37
C ARG A 162 -22.36 -1.65 -13.83
N ARG A 163 -21.72 -0.98 -14.79
CA ARG A 163 -21.83 -1.31 -16.23
C ARG A 163 -21.38 -2.74 -16.53
N TYR A 164 -20.54 -3.34 -15.69
CA TYR A 164 -20.03 -4.71 -15.85
C TYR A 164 -20.87 -5.77 -15.12
N ASP A 165 -21.87 -5.40 -14.31
CA ASP A 165 -22.58 -6.33 -13.41
C ASP A 165 -23.34 -7.44 -14.17
N TYR A 166 -23.76 -7.16 -15.41
CA TYR A 166 -24.46 -8.10 -16.30
C TYR A 166 -23.65 -8.45 -17.57
N VAL A 167 -22.37 -8.09 -17.63
CA VAL A 167 -21.52 -8.37 -18.81
C VAL A 167 -21.00 -9.80 -18.74
N HIS A 168 -21.43 -10.64 -19.68
CA HIS A 168 -20.96 -12.01 -19.81
C HIS A 168 -19.57 -12.07 -20.46
N MET A 169 -18.53 -12.23 -19.63
CA MET A 169 -17.11 -12.20 -20.06
C MET A 169 -16.30 -13.40 -19.49
N PRO A 170 -16.67 -14.66 -19.82
CA PRO A 170 -16.11 -15.86 -19.17
C PRO A 170 -14.59 -15.98 -19.29
N GLU A 171 -14.02 -15.68 -20.46
CA GLU A 171 -12.57 -15.75 -20.66
C GLU A 171 -11.79 -14.71 -19.84
N VAL A 172 -12.39 -13.55 -19.54
CA VAL A 172 -11.80 -12.53 -18.65
C VAL A 172 -11.72 -13.08 -17.21
N TYR A 173 -12.82 -13.66 -16.71
CA TYR A 173 -12.82 -14.30 -15.39
C TYR A 173 -11.81 -15.45 -15.31
N LYS A 174 -11.77 -16.31 -16.34
CA LYS A 174 -10.85 -17.44 -16.45
C LYS A 174 -9.39 -17.00 -16.46
N ALA A 175 -9.04 -15.96 -17.22
CA ALA A 175 -7.67 -15.42 -17.27
C ALA A 175 -7.22 -14.84 -15.91
N VAL A 176 -8.04 -14.00 -15.27
CA VAL A 176 -7.71 -13.43 -13.95
C VAL A 176 -7.65 -14.53 -12.87
N ASN A 177 -8.54 -15.52 -12.93
CA ASN A 177 -8.54 -16.66 -12.02
C ASN A 177 -7.30 -17.56 -12.20
N LEU A 178 -6.86 -17.80 -13.44
CA LEU A 178 -5.64 -18.53 -13.73
C LEU A 178 -4.40 -17.80 -13.18
N ALA A 179 -4.29 -16.50 -13.46
CA ALA A 179 -3.18 -15.67 -12.99
C ALA A 179 -3.05 -15.70 -11.46
N GLN A 180 -4.15 -15.45 -10.73
CA GLN A 180 -4.13 -15.40 -9.27
C GLN A 180 -3.91 -16.76 -8.59
N ASN A 181 -4.21 -17.87 -9.28
CA ASN A 181 -3.97 -19.22 -8.76
C ASN A 181 -2.50 -19.66 -8.85
N THR A 182 -1.64 -18.87 -9.51
CA THR A 182 -0.18 -19.13 -9.60
C THR A 182 0.45 -19.09 -8.20
N PRO A 183 1.04 -20.18 -7.69
CA PRO A 183 1.65 -20.21 -6.37
C PRO A 183 3.11 -19.74 -6.44
N TRP A 184 3.47 -18.81 -5.58
CA TRP A 184 4.81 -18.24 -5.44
C TRP A 184 5.40 -18.59 -4.07
N LYS A 185 6.70 -18.39 -3.90
CA LYS A 185 7.40 -18.46 -2.61
C LYS A 185 8.51 -17.42 -2.58
N VAL A 186 8.98 -17.11 -1.39
CA VAL A 186 10.11 -16.21 -1.20
C VAL A 186 11.41 -16.91 -1.59
N ASN A 187 12.23 -16.24 -2.38
CA ASN A 187 13.58 -16.70 -2.74
C ASN A 187 14.53 -16.46 -1.57
N LYS A 188 14.64 -17.43 -0.66
CA LYS A 188 15.46 -17.32 0.56
C LYS A 188 16.92 -16.95 0.30
N LYS A 189 17.52 -17.40 -0.81
CA LYS A 189 18.92 -17.08 -1.15
C LYS A 189 19.10 -15.60 -1.46
N VAL A 190 18.23 -15.04 -2.30
CA VAL A 190 18.25 -13.60 -2.63
C VAL A 190 17.85 -12.76 -1.43
N LEU A 191 16.83 -13.18 -0.66
CA LEU A 191 16.42 -12.46 0.56
C LEU A 191 17.55 -12.34 1.58
N ALA A 192 18.37 -13.39 1.78
CA ALA A 192 19.53 -13.33 2.65
C ALA A 192 20.52 -12.24 2.20
N VAL A 193 20.88 -12.21 0.91
CA VAL A 193 21.75 -11.17 0.35
C VAL A 193 21.14 -9.78 0.48
N VAL A 194 19.86 -9.62 0.16
CA VAL A 194 19.14 -8.33 0.26
C VAL A 194 19.13 -7.81 1.70
N ASN A 195 18.87 -8.67 2.69
CA ASN A 195 18.87 -8.28 4.11
C ASN A 195 20.24 -7.71 4.57
N GLU A 196 21.35 -8.19 4.00
CA GLU A 196 22.68 -7.66 4.28
C GLU A 196 22.92 -6.33 3.54
N ILE A 197 22.87 -6.35 2.20
CA ILE A 197 23.39 -5.24 1.37
C ILE A 197 22.60 -3.94 1.48
N VAL A 198 21.31 -3.99 1.88
CA VAL A 198 20.50 -2.76 2.07
C VAL A 198 20.93 -1.94 3.29
N ASN A 199 21.69 -2.55 4.20
CA ASN A 199 22.22 -1.92 5.41
C ASN A 199 23.68 -1.44 5.25
N TRP A 200 24.29 -1.65 4.08
CA TRP A 200 25.64 -1.16 3.78
C TRP A 200 25.61 0.32 3.41
N LYS A 201 26.58 1.09 3.91
CA LYS A 201 26.75 2.51 3.52
C LYS A 201 26.94 2.68 2.01
N HIS A 202 27.79 1.81 1.44
CA HIS A 202 28.08 1.76 0.01
C HIS A 202 27.58 0.41 -0.53
N CYS A 203 26.32 0.39 -0.98
CA CYS A 203 25.75 -0.80 -1.61
C CYS A 203 26.31 -0.97 -3.03
N PRO A 204 26.73 -2.18 -3.47
CA PRO A 204 27.21 -2.40 -4.83
C PRO A 204 26.11 -2.29 -5.91
N VAL A 205 24.83 -2.25 -5.52
CA VAL A 205 23.67 -2.12 -6.43
C VAL A 205 23.20 -0.67 -6.42
N GLY A 206 23.47 0.08 -7.50
CA GLY A 206 23.20 1.52 -7.57
C GLY A 206 21.72 1.94 -7.45
N ASP A 207 20.78 1.01 -7.67
CA ASP A 207 19.34 1.23 -7.46
C ASP A 207 18.92 1.20 -5.98
N VAL A 208 19.75 0.66 -5.08
CA VAL A 208 19.47 0.61 -3.64
C VAL A 208 19.64 2.03 -3.06
N PRO A 209 18.60 2.61 -2.42
CA PRO A 209 18.68 3.94 -1.86
C PRO A 209 19.71 4.03 -0.72
N ALA A 210 20.72 4.89 -0.92
CA ALA A 210 21.75 5.19 0.05
C ALA A 210 21.16 5.54 1.43
N ILE A 211 21.84 5.11 2.48
CA ILE A 211 21.47 5.38 3.88
C ILE A 211 21.71 6.85 4.22
N GLU A 212 22.89 7.33 3.86
CA GLU A 212 23.33 8.71 4.10
C GLU A 212 22.70 9.67 3.08
N ARG A 213 22.55 10.93 3.48
CA ARG A 213 21.95 11.99 2.68
C ARG A 213 23.05 12.71 1.90
N GLU A 214 22.77 13.05 0.64
CA GLU A 214 23.61 13.95 -0.16
C GLU A 214 23.65 15.34 0.48
N GLU A 215 24.84 15.84 0.78
CA GLU A 215 25.04 17.18 1.34
C GLU A 215 24.58 18.27 0.38
N LEU A 216 24.21 19.42 0.91
CA LEU A 216 23.87 20.58 0.08
C LEU A 216 25.14 21.19 -0.53
N PRO A 217 25.08 21.76 -1.74
CA PRO A 217 26.21 22.49 -2.30
C PRO A 217 26.61 23.63 -1.35
N PRO A 218 27.92 23.91 -1.19
CA PRO A 218 28.39 24.99 -0.33
C PRO A 218 27.77 26.32 -0.76
N ARG A 219 27.40 27.16 0.21
CA ARG A 219 26.88 28.50 -0.03
C ARG A 219 28.03 29.35 -0.60
N PRO A 220 27.92 29.96 -1.80
CA PRO A 220 28.93 30.89 -2.31
C PRO A 220 29.07 32.09 -1.39
N ASP A 221 30.30 32.57 -1.18
CA ASP A 221 30.59 33.70 -0.30
C ASP A 221 29.96 35.02 -0.81
N ASP A 222 29.81 35.14 -2.13
CA ASP A 222 29.26 36.31 -2.83
C ASP A 222 27.73 36.24 -3.06
N ILE A 223 27.05 35.20 -2.56
CA ILE A 223 25.62 34.92 -2.86
C ILE A 223 24.66 36.07 -2.51
N ASP A 224 25.02 36.94 -1.57
CA ASP A 224 24.17 38.05 -1.12
C ASP A 224 24.28 39.28 -2.05
N THR A 225 25.34 39.37 -2.86
CA THR A 225 25.57 40.45 -3.84
C THR A 225 25.53 39.97 -5.30
N ASN A 226 25.75 38.68 -5.56
CA ASN A 226 25.77 38.09 -6.90
C ASN A 226 24.50 37.26 -7.19
N GLU A 227 23.58 37.85 -7.97
CA GLU A 227 22.34 37.18 -8.37
C GLU A 227 22.57 35.92 -9.22
N VAL A 228 23.65 35.86 -10.01
CA VAL A 228 23.98 34.70 -10.85
C VAL A 228 24.43 33.53 -9.98
N ALA A 229 25.33 33.76 -9.03
CA ALA A 229 25.75 32.76 -8.04
C ALA A 229 24.55 32.28 -7.21
N ARG A 230 23.69 33.20 -6.76
CA ARG A 230 22.45 32.88 -6.03
C ARG A 230 21.46 32.05 -6.84
N LYS A 231 21.33 32.31 -8.15
CA LYS A 231 20.47 31.53 -9.05
C LYS A 231 21.04 30.14 -9.34
N ALA A 232 22.36 30.03 -9.51
CA ALA A 232 23.07 28.75 -9.69
C ALA A 232 22.93 27.86 -8.44
N TRP A 233 23.33 28.37 -7.27
CA TRP A 233 23.25 27.64 -6.00
C TRP A 233 21.81 27.19 -5.68
N ARG A 234 20.80 28.05 -5.90
CA ARG A 234 19.38 27.67 -5.75
C ARG A 234 18.98 26.50 -6.65
N LYS A 235 19.45 26.46 -7.90
CA LYS A 235 19.16 25.38 -8.86
C LYS A 235 19.79 24.05 -8.41
N GLU A 236 21.02 24.10 -7.92
CA GLU A 236 21.77 22.93 -7.44
C GLU A 236 21.19 22.40 -6.12
N ALA A 237 20.97 23.25 -5.13
CA ALA A 237 20.33 22.88 -3.87
C ALA A 237 18.93 22.28 -4.11
N ALA A 238 18.12 22.87 -5.00
CA ALA A 238 16.82 22.31 -5.38
C ALA A 238 16.93 20.95 -6.08
N ALA A 239 18.02 20.65 -6.78
CA ALA A 239 18.28 19.32 -7.32
C ALA A 239 18.59 18.32 -6.21
N VAL A 240 19.43 18.67 -5.23
CA VAL A 240 19.73 17.83 -4.05
C VAL A 240 18.47 17.54 -3.24
N TYR A 241 17.64 18.54 -2.92
CA TYR A 241 16.36 18.33 -2.23
C TYR A 241 15.42 17.39 -2.99
N ARG A 242 15.34 17.51 -4.33
CA ARG A 242 14.52 16.62 -5.17
C ARG A 242 15.05 15.18 -5.14
N LYS A 243 16.38 15.00 -5.21
CA LYS A 243 17.03 13.69 -5.08
C LYS A 243 16.77 13.06 -3.71
N ASP A 244 16.93 13.81 -2.61
CA ASP A 244 16.74 13.28 -1.26
C ASP A 244 15.28 12.87 -1.02
N LYS A 245 14.29 13.67 -1.43
CA LYS A 245 12.87 13.26 -1.36
C LYS A 245 12.59 11.97 -2.15
N ALA A 246 13.25 11.78 -3.29
CA ALA A 246 13.16 10.54 -4.07
C ALA A 246 13.96 9.37 -3.45
N ARG A 247 15.04 9.64 -2.71
CA ARG A 247 15.79 8.64 -1.92
C ARG A 247 14.95 8.15 -0.74
N GLN A 248 14.39 9.06 0.05
CA GLN A 248 13.53 8.75 1.21
C GLN A 248 12.31 7.89 0.82
N SER A 249 11.58 8.29 -0.22
CA SER A 249 10.39 7.54 -0.66
C SER A 249 10.73 6.16 -1.24
N ARG A 250 11.84 6.04 -1.99
CA ARG A 250 12.36 4.73 -2.43
C ARG A 250 12.81 3.87 -1.25
N ARG A 251 13.49 4.44 -0.25
CA ARG A 251 13.93 3.73 0.97
C ARG A 251 12.72 3.15 1.71
N LEU A 252 11.70 3.97 1.98
CA LEU A 252 10.45 3.52 2.63
C LEU A 252 9.79 2.36 1.86
N SER A 253 9.70 2.46 0.53
CA SER A 253 9.15 1.40 -0.32
C SER A 253 9.99 0.11 -0.25
N MET A 254 11.32 0.24 -0.28
CA MET A 254 12.27 -0.88 -0.17
C MET A 254 12.12 -1.60 1.17
N GLU A 255 12.12 -0.87 2.29
CA GLU A 255 11.92 -1.44 3.64
C GLU A 255 10.56 -2.17 3.74
N PHE A 256 9.49 -1.64 3.13
CA PHE A 256 8.22 -2.37 3.05
C PHE A 256 8.33 -3.69 2.27
N MET A 257 9.04 -3.72 1.14
CA MET A 257 9.21 -4.95 0.35
C MET A 257 10.04 -5.99 1.11
N VAL A 258 11.14 -5.57 1.73
CA VAL A 258 12.00 -6.43 2.55
C VAL A 258 11.25 -6.95 3.78
N ALA A 259 10.48 -6.11 4.47
CA ALA A 259 9.65 -6.53 5.60
C ALA A 259 8.56 -7.54 5.18
N GLN A 260 7.95 -7.38 4.00
CA GLN A 260 7.01 -8.39 3.46
C GLN A 260 7.72 -9.69 3.09
N ALA A 261 8.87 -9.64 2.40
CA ALA A 261 9.63 -10.83 2.04
C ALA A 261 10.05 -11.64 3.28
N ASN A 262 10.56 -10.97 4.32
CA ASN A 262 10.88 -11.59 5.61
C ASN A 262 9.64 -12.20 6.29
N LYS A 263 8.51 -11.48 6.35
CA LYS A 263 7.24 -11.99 6.91
C LYS A 263 6.77 -13.28 6.24
N PHE A 264 6.95 -13.39 4.92
CA PHE A 264 6.51 -14.56 4.15
C PHE A 264 7.59 -15.63 3.92
N ALA A 265 8.83 -15.41 4.38
CA ALA A 265 9.99 -16.24 4.07
C ALA A 265 9.81 -17.74 4.37
N ASN A 266 9.08 -18.07 5.45
CA ASN A 266 8.85 -19.46 5.89
C ASN A 266 7.53 -20.08 5.39
N HIS A 267 6.76 -19.38 4.55
CA HIS A 267 5.55 -19.95 3.96
C HIS A 267 5.90 -20.86 2.78
N LYS A 268 5.33 -22.08 2.76
CA LYS A 268 5.53 -23.06 1.67
C LYS A 268 5.10 -22.52 0.30
N ALA A 269 4.03 -21.73 0.28
CA ALA A 269 3.57 -20.96 -0.86
C ALA A 269 2.79 -19.73 -0.39
N ILE A 270 2.77 -18.71 -1.24
CA ILE A 270 1.95 -17.51 -1.17
C ILE A 270 1.33 -17.25 -2.55
N TRP A 271 0.23 -16.51 -2.58
CA TRP A 271 -0.49 -16.15 -3.80
C TRP A 271 -0.78 -14.66 -3.83
N PHE A 272 -1.01 -14.14 -5.03
CA PHE A 272 -1.31 -12.74 -5.26
C PHE A 272 -2.71 -12.63 -5.85
N PRO A 273 -3.68 -11.98 -5.17
CA PRO A 273 -4.96 -11.65 -5.78
C PRO A 273 -4.74 -10.57 -6.84
N TYR A 274 -5.44 -10.70 -7.97
CA TYR A 274 -5.37 -9.76 -9.10
C TYR A 274 -6.68 -9.01 -9.28
N ASN A 275 -6.60 -7.81 -9.86
CA ASN A 275 -7.70 -7.09 -10.47
C ASN A 275 -7.21 -6.37 -11.75
N MET A 276 -8.05 -5.55 -12.37
CA MET A 276 -7.74 -4.88 -13.62
C MET A 276 -7.88 -3.36 -13.54
N ASP A 277 -7.21 -2.61 -14.41
CA ASP A 277 -7.62 -1.23 -14.70
C ASP A 277 -8.87 -1.18 -15.58
N TRP A 278 -9.38 0.03 -15.85
CA TRP A 278 -10.54 0.26 -16.71
C TRP A 278 -10.32 -0.14 -18.19
N ARG A 279 -9.10 -0.52 -18.57
CA ARG A 279 -8.70 -0.98 -19.91
C ARG A 279 -8.48 -2.50 -19.97
N GLY A 280 -8.69 -3.21 -18.87
CA GLY A 280 -8.50 -4.67 -18.77
C GLY A 280 -7.06 -5.13 -18.52
N ARG A 281 -6.10 -4.23 -18.28
CA ARG A 281 -4.73 -4.64 -17.91
C ARG A 281 -4.74 -5.25 -16.51
N VAL A 282 -4.08 -6.39 -16.34
CA VAL A 282 -4.11 -7.20 -15.11
C VAL A 282 -3.01 -6.79 -14.12
N TYR A 283 -3.39 -6.48 -12.89
CA TYR A 283 -2.51 -6.00 -11.82
C TYR A 283 -2.67 -6.82 -10.54
N ALA A 284 -1.55 -7.19 -9.93
CA ALA A 284 -1.54 -7.72 -8.57
C ALA A 284 -1.99 -6.62 -7.58
N VAL A 285 -2.68 -7.04 -6.53
CA VAL A 285 -3.35 -6.11 -5.61
C VAL A 285 -2.52 -5.81 -4.35
N SER A 286 -1.61 -6.71 -3.97
CA SER A 286 -0.69 -6.50 -2.84
C SER A 286 0.47 -5.57 -3.21
N MET A 287 0.99 -4.84 -2.22
CA MET A 287 2.11 -3.91 -2.46
C MET A 287 3.38 -4.66 -2.85
N PHE A 288 3.74 -5.70 -2.09
CA PHE A 288 4.73 -6.71 -2.47
C PHE A 288 4.08 -7.70 -3.43
N ASN A 289 4.56 -7.77 -4.67
CA ASN A 289 4.00 -8.59 -5.75
C ASN A 289 4.97 -8.84 -6.92
N PRO A 290 4.70 -9.78 -7.85
CA PRO A 290 5.61 -10.15 -8.95
C PRO A 290 5.80 -9.11 -10.05
N GLN A 291 5.02 -8.02 -10.06
CA GLN A 291 5.12 -6.90 -11.00
C GLN A 291 5.93 -5.71 -10.40
N GLY A 292 6.62 -5.93 -9.28
CA GLY A 292 7.47 -4.93 -8.63
C GLY A 292 8.79 -4.64 -9.35
N ASN A 293 9.64 -3.84 -8.71
CA ASN A 293 10.99 -3.55 -9.18
C ASN A 293 11.90 -4.78 -9.12
N ASP A 294 13.15 -4.63 -9.59
CA ASP A 294 14.10 -5.74 -9.69
C ASP A 294 14.27 -6.55 -8.40
N MET A 295 14.65 -5.88 -7.30
CA MET A 295 14.76 -6.49 -5.96
C MET A 295 13.48 -7.25 -5.55
N THR A 296 12.29 -6.70 -5.83
CA THR A 296 11.02 -7.36 -5.52
C THR A 296 10.81 -8.63 -6.34
N LYS A 297 11.15 -8.61 -7.64
CA LYS A 297 11.09 -9.80 -8.50
C LYS A 297 12.12 -10.85 -8.05
N GLY A 298 13.36 -10.46 -7.77
CA GLY A 298 14.43 -11.37 -7.35
C GLY A 298 14.15 -12.08 -6.01
N MET A 299 13.47 -11.39 -5.08
CA MET A 299 12.99 -11.98 -3.81
C MET A 299 11.81 -12.94 -3.97
N LEU A 300 11.24 -13.09 -5.17
CA LEU A 300 10.13 -14.00 -5.47
C LEU A 300 10.54 -15.10 -6.45
N THR A 301 9.94 -16.27 -6.32
CA THR A 301 10.09 -17.38 -7.28
C THR A 301 8.84 -18.25 -7.29
N LEU A 302 8.65 -19.05 -8.33
CA LEU A 302 7.50 -19.96 -8.42
C LEU A 302 7.60 -21.06 -7.35
N ALA A 303 6.48 -21.37 -6.69
CA ALA A 303 6.48 -22.38 -5.62
C ALA A 303 6.67 -23.80 -6.16
N LYS A 304 5.97 -24.11 -7.26
CA LYS A 304 5.95 -25.41 -7.95
C LYS A 304 6.92 -25.38 -9.14
N GLY A 305 8.03 -26.12 -9.03
CA GLY A 305 8.97 -26.34 -10.14
C GLY A 305 8.66 -27.61 -10.92
N LYS A 306 9.47 -27.86 -11.97
CA LYS A 306 9.58 -29.12 -12.71
C LYS A 306 11.07 -29.47 -12.88
N PRO A 307 11.44 -30.73 -13.18
CA PRO A 307 12.79 -31.05 -13.65
C PRO A 307 13.16 -30.18 -14.85
N ILE A 308 14.40 -29.66 -14.88
CA ILE A 308 14.78 -28.59 -15.81
C ILE A 308 14.89 -29.06 -17.27
N GLY A 309 15.46 -30.25 -17.51
CA GLY A 309 15.74 -30.76 -18.86
C GLY A 309 16.74 -29.89 -19.64
N LEU A 310 17.01 -30.28 -20.89
CA LEU A 310 17.89 -29.52 -21.79
C LEU A 310 17.25 -28.20 -22.21
N ASP A 311 15.98 -28.23 -22.65
CA ASP A 311 15.25 -27.04 -23.11
C ASP A 311 15.08 -25.99 -21.99
N GLY A 312 14.71 -26.42 -20.78
CA GLY A 312 14.59 -25.51 -19.65
C GLY A 312 15.94 -24.93 -19.21
N PHE A 313 17.04 -25.67 -19.38
CA PHE A 313 18.38 -25.16 -19.10
C PHE A 313 18.87 -24.17 -20.18
N TYR A 314 18.52 -24.42 -21.45
CA TYR A 314 18.70 -23.45 -22.52
C TYR A 314 17.99 -22.13 -22.18
N TRP A 315 16.69 -22.18 -21.90
CA TRP A 315 15.91 -20.97 -21.59
C TRP A 315 16.33 -20.28 -20.28
N LEU A 316 16.81 -21.02 -19.28
CA LEU A 316 17.37 -20.43 -18.06
C LEU A 316 18.65 -19.63 -18.35
N LYS A 317 19.52 -20.10 -19.25
CA LYS A 317 20.71 -19.34 -19.69
C LYS A 317 20.32 -18.08 -20.46
N ILE A 318 19.35 -18.17 -21.38
CA ILE A 318 18.83 -17.00 -22.10
C ILE A 318 18.21 -15.98 -21.12
N HIS A 319 17.40 -16.42 -20.15
CA HIS A 319 16.87 -15.54 -19.11
C HIS A 319 17.99 -14.86 -18.29
N GLY A 320 19.12 -15.54 -18.04
CA GLY A 320 20.25 -14.94 -17.31
C GLY A 320 21.07 -13.93 -18.12
N ALA A 321 20.89 -13.87 -19.44
CA ALA A 321 21.58 -12.94 -20.33
C ALA A 321 20.73 -11.72 -20.73
N ASN A 322 19.41 -11.78 -20.48
CA ASN A 322 18.44 -10.71 -20.74
C ASN A 322 18.26 -9.77 -19.54
#